data_AF-A0A9L0JM68-F1
#
_entry.id   AF-A0A9L0JM68-F1
#
_cell.length_a   1.000
_cell.length_b   1.000
_cell.length_c   1.000
_cell.angle_alpha   90.00
_cell.angle_beta   90.00
_cell.angle_gamma   90.00
#
_symmetry.space_group_name_H-M   'P 1'
#
loop_
_entity.id
_entity.type
_entity.pdbx_description
1 polymer ?
#
loop_
_entity_poly.entity_id
_entity_poly.type
_entity_poly.pdbx_seq_one_letter_code
_entity_poly.pdbx_strand_id
1 'polypeptide(L)'
;MLLLASALVSILTKEYEDAISIALAVLIVVTVAFIQEYRSEKSLEELTKLVPPECHCIREGRLQHLLARDLVPGDIVSLSVGDRIPADIRLTEVTDLLVDESSFTGEAEPSSKTDSPLTDGGDLSTLSNIVFMGTLVQCGKGQGVVIGTGEKSQFGEVFKMMQAEETPKTPLQKSMDKLGKQLTLFSFGIIGLIMFTGWLQGKQLLTMFTIGVRVRVALS
;
A
#
# COMPACT_ATOMS: atom_id res chain seq x y z
N MET A 1 -23.27 2.48 -1.90
CA MET A 1 -24.16 3.67 -1.80
C MET A 1 -25.50 3.50 -2.50
N LEU A 2 -25.56 3.04 -3.77
CA LEU A 2 -26.85 2.82 -4.48
C LEU A 2 -27.76 1.74 -3.85
N LEU A 3 -27.19 0.66 -3.31
CA LEU A 3 -27.94 -0.45 -2.69
C LEU A 3 -28.64 -0.08 -1.37
N LEU A 4 -28.02 0.80 -0.56
CA LEU A 4 -28.63 1.31 0.67
C LEU A 4 -29.84 2.19 0.36
N ALA A 5 -29.78 2.98 -0.72
CA ALA A 5 -30.89 3.81 -1.15
C ALA A 5 -32.08 2.98 -1.69
N SER A 6 -31.85 1.88 -2.42
CA SER A 6 -32.95 1.03 -2.92
C SER A 6 -33.64 0.24 -1.79
N ALA A 7 -32.88 -0.24 -0.81
CA ALA A 7 -33.45 -0.91 0.37
C ALA A 7 -34.39 0.02 1.17
N LEU A 8 -34.00 1.30 1.31
CA LEU A 8 -34.81 2.30 2.02
C LEU A 8 -36.13 2.60 1.29
N VAL A 9 -36.11 2.62 -0.05
CA VAL A 9 -37.33 2.85 -0.84
C VAL A 9 -38.23 1.61 -0.87
N SER A 10 -37.66 0.40 -0.91
CA SER A 10 -38.44 -0.86 -0.91
C SER A 10 -39.23 -1.04 0.40
N ILE A 11 -38.65 -0.66 1.54
CA ILE A 11 -39.33 -0.64 2.84
C ILE A 11 -40.50 0.36 2.84
N LEU A 12 -40.37 1.49 2.13
CA LEU A 12 -41.43 2.49 2.00
C LEU A 12 -42.62 2.00 1.14
N THR A 13 -42.37 1.10 0.17
CA THR A 13 -43.39 0.57 -0.76
C THR A 13 -44.19 -0.64 -0.26
N LYS A 14 -43.92 -1.15 0.96
CA LYS A 14 -44.72 -2.22 1.63
C LYS A 14 -44.86 -3.56 0.87
N GLU A 15 -43.98 -3.85 -0.09
CA GLU A 15 -43.85 -5.17 -0.73
C GLU A 15 -42.80 -6.01 0.03
N TYR A 16 -43.26 -6.81 1.00
CA TYR A 16 -42.36 -7.58 1.88
C TYR A 16 -41.54 -8.65 1.13
N GLU A 17 -42.05 -9.23 0.04
CA GLU A 17 -41.31 -10.23 -0.74
C GLU A 17 -40.12 -9.63 -1.51
N ASP A 18 -40.30 -8.43 -2.06
CA ASP A 18 -39.24 -7.69 -2.73
C ASP A 18 -38.16 -7.22 -1.74
N ALA A 19 -38.58 -6.73 -0.57
CA ALA A 19 -37.67 -6.28 0.48
C ALA A 19 -36.77 -7.42 0.98
N ILE A 20 -37.31 -8.64 1.14
CA ILE A 20 -36.53 -9.83 1.55
C ILE A 20 -35.51 -10.20 0.47
N SER A 21 -35.91 -10.19 -0.80
CA SER A 21 -35.01 -10.54 -1.92
C SER A 21 -33.86 -9.53 -2.05
N ILE A 22 -34.13 -8.24 -1.90
CA ILE A 22 -33.11 -7.18 -1.91
C ILE A 22 -32.19 -7.30 -0.70
N ALA A 23 -32.73 -7.55 0.49
CA ALA A 23 -31.93 -7.73 1.70
C ALA A 23 -30.95 -8.90 1.57
N LEU A 24 -31.41 -10.02 0.99
CA LEU A 24 -30.57 -11.19 0.74
C LEU A 24 -29.45 -10.90 -0.27
N ALA A 25 -29.74 -10.21 -1.37
CA ALA A 25 -28.75 -9.81 -2.35
C ALA A 25 -27.68 -8.88 -1.74
N VAL A 26 -28.10 -7.91 -0.93
CA VAL A 26 -27.18 -6.99 -0.23
C VAL A 26 -26.29 -7.76 0.73
N LEU A 27 -26.83 -8.71 1.50
CA LEU A 27 -26.05 -9.55 2.40
C LEU A 27 -24.93 -10.29 1.67
N ILE A 28 -25.24 -10.89 0.52
CA ILE A 28 -24.26 -11.63 -0.30
C ILE A 28 -23.17 -10.68 -0.80
N VAL A 29 -23.54 -9.53 -1.37
CA VAL A 29 -22.58 -8.55 -1.91
C VAL A 29 -21.67 -8.01 -0.81
N VAL A 30 -22.22 -7.66 0.36
CA VAL A 30 -21.42 -7.17 1.50
C VAL A 30 -20.47 -8.24 2.01
N THR A 31 -20.93 -9.49 2.11
CA THR A 31 -20.09 -10.61 2.56
C THR A 31 -18.94 -10.87 1.58
N VAL A 32 -19.22 -10.88 0.28
CA VAL A 32 -18.20 -11.06 -0.76
C VAL A 32 -17.21 -9.90 -0.78
N ALA A 33 -17.69 -8.65 -0.65
CA ALA A 33 -16.83 -7.48 -0.57
C ALA A 33 -15.91 -7.54 0.66
N PHE A 34 -16.45 -7.92 1.82
CA PHE A 34 -15.66 -8.07 3.05
C PHE A 34 -14.60 -9.17 2.93
N ILE A 35 -14.92 -10.30 2.28
CA ILE A 35 -13.95 -11.37 2.01
C ILE A 35 -12.86 -10.89 1.02
N GLN A 36 -13.21 -10.11 -0.01
CA GLN A 36 -12.25 -9.55 -0.97
C GLN A 36 -11.32 -8.51 -0.32
N GLU A 37 -11.87 -7.65 0.56
CA GLU A 37 -11.11 -6.67 1.35
C GLU A 37 -10.11 -7.39 2.27
N TYR A 38 -10.61 -8.37 3.04
CA TYR A 38 -9.78 -9.13 3.99
C TYR A 38 -8.66 -9.92 3.30
N ARG A 39 -8.91 -10.45 2.09
CA ARG A 39 -7.87 -11.14 1.30
C ARG A 39 -6.84 -10.17 0.74
N SER A 40 -7.23 -8.94 0.43
CA SER A 40 -6.32 -7.91 -0.09
C SER A 40 -5.37 -7.39 0.99
N GLU A 41 -5.84 -7.25 2.22
CA GLU A 41 -5.00 -6.82 3.35
C GLU A 41 -3.97 -7.88 3.76
N LYS A 42 -4.33 -9.17 3.72
CA LYS A 42 -3.47 -10.26 4.19
C LYS A 42 -2.19 -10.45 3.37
N SER A 43 -2.21 -10.10 2.08
CA SER A 43 -1.03 -10.18 1.22
C SER A 43 0.02 -9.12 1.55
N LEU A 44 -0.36 -8.00 2.17
CA LEU A 44 0.58 -6.96 2.61
C LEU A 44 1.25 -7.30 3.95
N GLU A 45 0.54 -8.00 4.83
CA GLU A 45 1.03 -8.32 6.19
C GLU A 45 2.09 -9.45 6.19
N GLU A 46 2.05 -10.35 5.21
CA GLU A 46 3.03 -11.43 5.06
C GLU A 46 4.40 -10.94 4.52
N LEU A 47 4.42 -9.83 3.78
CA LEU A 47 5.68 -9.18 3.37
C LEU A 47 6.38 -8.49 4.55
N THR A 48 5.63 -8.02 5.56
CA THR A 48 6.20 -7.35 6.75
C THR A 48 6.73 -8.33 7.81
N LYS A 49 6.27 -9.60 7.80
CA LYS A 49 6.68 -10.63 8.77
C LYS A 49 8.05 -11.27 8.51
N LEU A 50 8.67 -11.00 7.35
CA LEU A 50 10.02 -11.49 7.02
C LEU A 50 11.15 -10.62 7.58
N VAL A 51 10.84 -9.59 8.38
CA VAL A 51 11.83 -8.60 8.82
C VAL A 51 11.81 -8.48 10.35
N PRO A 52 12.70 -9.23 11.00
CA PRO A 52 13.51 -8.61 12.05
C PRO A 52 14.97 -8.79 11.64
N PRO A 53 15.61 -7.77 11.04
CA PRO A 53 17.05 -7.70 11.02
C PRO A 53 17.40 -7.36 12.47
N GLU A 54 17.72 -8.37 13.26
CA GLU A 54 18.45 -8.12 14.48
C GLU A 54 19.73 -7.37 14.10
N CYS A 55 20.07 -6.38 14.91
CA CYS A 55 21.22 -5.52 14.69
C CYS A 55 22.09 -5.50 15.94
N HIS A 56 23.38 -5.34 15.71
CA HIS A 56 24.37 -5.23 16.77
C HIS A 56 24.64 -3.75 17.01
N CYS A 57 24.13 -3.21 18.10
CA CYS A 57 24.40 -1.83 18.51
C CYS A 57 25.31 -1.77 19.73
N ILE A 58 25.99 -0.65 19.93
CA ILE A 58 26.82 -0.39 21.10
C ILE A 58 26.17 0.74 21.88
N ARG A 59 25.59 0.38 23.03
CA ARG A 59 25.01 1.32 24.00
C ARG A 59 25.73 1.14 25.33
N GLU A 60 26.09 2.26 25.96
CA GLU A 60 26.83 2.27 27.24
C GLU A 60 28.16 1.47 27.19
N GLY A 61 28.81 1.44 26.02
CA GLY A 61 30.07 0.73 25.81
C GLY A 61 29.95 -0.80 25.76
N ARG A 62 28.73 -1.36 25.70
CA ARG A 62 28.49 -2.80 25.54
C ARG A 62 27.77 -3.08 24.23
N LEU A 63 28.18 -4.15 23.57
CA LEU A 63 27.50 -4.66 22.38
C LEU A 63 26.18 -5.32 22.81
N GLN A 64 25.08 -4.82 22.28
CA GLN A 64 23.71 -5.27 22.56
C GLN A 64 23.04 -5.68 21.26
N HIS A 65 22.33 -6.81 21.30
CA HIS A 65 21.46 -7.26 20.23
C HIS A 65 20.11 -6.56 20.37
N LEU A 66 19.72 -5.79 19.37
CA LEU A 66 18.44 -5.09 19.31
C LEU A 66 17.74 -5.37 18.00
N LEU A 67 16.42 -5.20 17.97
CA LEU A 67 15.68 -5.22 16.72
C LEU A 67 15.97 -3.93 15.95
N ALA A 68 16.10 -4.00 14.62
CA ALA A 68 16.28 -2.79 13.80
C ALA A 68 15.22 -1.70 14.01
N ARG A 69 14.02 -2.09 14.48
CA ARG A 69 12.92 -1.16 14.81
C ARG A 69 13.20 -0.28 16.03
N ASP A 70 14.10 -0.71 16.92
CA ASP A 70 14.43 -0.02 18.17
C ASP A 70 15.68 0.87 18.04
N LEU A 71 16.25 0.96 16.83
CA LEU A 71 17.36 1.86 16.51
C LEU A 71 16.89 3.31 16.45
N VAL A 72 17.71 4.18 17.02
CA VAL A 72 17.47 5.63 17.03
C VAL A 72 18.71 6.33 16.45
N PRO A 73 18.55 7.46 15.73
CA PRO A 73 19.70 8.28 15.32
C PRO A 73 20.61 8.61 16.51
N GLY A 74 21.91 8.39 16.33
CA GLY A 74 22.93 8.53 17.38
C GLY A 74 23.41 7.21 17.99
N ASP A 75 22.73 6.09 17.75
CA ASP A 75 23.25 4.78 18.13
C ASP A 75 24.48 4.40 17.29
N ILE A 76 25.43 3.69 17.91
CA ILE A 76 26.57 3.11 17.20
C ILE A 76 26.21 1.68 16.81
N VAL A 77 26.34 1.34 15.53
CA VAL A 77 26.04 0.00 15.02
C VAL A 77 27.33 -0.64 14.50
N SER A 78 27.52 -1.90 14.86
CA SER A 78 28.58 -2.75 14.34
C SER A 78 28.03 -3.60 13.19
N LEU A 79 28.72 -3.56 12.06
CA LEU A 79 28.37 -4.27 10.84
C LEU A 79 29.37 -5.39 10.59
N SER A 80 28.87 -6.58 10.34
CA SER A 80 29.66 -7.76 9.96
C SER A 80 29.21 -8.32 8.62
N VAL A 81 30.07 -9.15 8.02
CA VAL A 81 29.76 -9.88 6.79
C VAL A 81 28.45 -10.67 6.91
N GLY A 82 27.56 -10.49 5.95
CA GLY A 82 26.24 -11.13 5.91
C GLY A 82 25.13 -10.35 6.61
N ASP A 83 25.46 -9.29 7.34
CA ASP A 83 24.44 -8.44 7.97
C ASP A 83 23.75 -7.56 6.92
N ARG A 84 22.44 -7.41 7.07
CA ARG A 84 21.66 -6.44 6.31
C ARG A 84 21.64 -5.12 7.06
N ILE A 85 21.92 -4.03 6.35
CA ILE A 85 22.09 -2.72 6.97
C ILE A 85 20.72 -2.21 7.47
N PRO A 86 20.56 -2.00 8.80
CA PRO A 86 19.24 -1.77 9.40
C PRO A 86 18.74 -0.33 9.30
N ALA A 87 19.65 0.62 9.06
CA ALA A 87 19.39 2.05 9.03
C ALA A 87 20.48 2.74 8.20
N ASP A 88 20.28 4.01 7.84
CA ASP A 88 21.36 4.78 7.23
C ASP A 88 22.40 5.10 8.29
N ILE A 89 23.64 4.68 8.03
CA ILE A 89 24.74 4.74 8.99
C ILE A 89 25.91 5.48 8.35
N ARG A 90 26.45 6.44 9.09
CA ARG A 90 27.72 7.08 8.76
C ARG A 90 28.85 6.28 9.40
N LEU A 91 29.75 5.76 8.57
CA LEU A 91 30.87 4.95 9.02
C LEU A 91 31.88 5.80 9.80
N THR A 92 32.34 5.26 10.92
CA THR A 92 33.39 5.82 11.77
C THR A 92 34.63 4.95 11.78
N GLU A 93 34.46 3.64 11.61
CA GLU A 93 35.57 2.69 11.47
C GLU A 93 35.25 1.72 10.34
N VAL A 94 36.24 1.45 9.50
CA VAL A 94 36.08 0.56 8.35
C VAL A 94 37.28 -0.37 8.23
N THR A 95 37.03 -1.64 7.99
CA THR A 95 38.05 -2.65 7.68
C THR A 95 37.60 -3.44 6.46
N ASP A 96 38.12 -3.07 5.29
CA ASP A 96 37.84 -3.69 3.99
C ASP A 96 36.33 -3.92 3.72
N LEU A 97 35.50 -2.92 4.06
CA LEU A 97 34.04 -3.02 3.99
C LEU A 97 33.56 -2.89 2.55
N LEU A 98 32.94 -3.96 2.05
CA LEU A 98 32.29 -4.03 0.74
C LEU A 98 30.79 -4.22 0.93
N VAL A 99 30.00 -3.32 0.34
CA VAL A 99 28.54 -3.31 0.47
C VAL A 99 27.90 -3.49 -0.90
N ASP A 100 26.91 -4.38 -0.95
CA ASP A 100 26.05 -4.58 -2.11
C ASP A 100 24.95 -3.52 -2.15
N GLU A 101 25.10 -2.55 -3.04
CA GLU A 101 24.15 -1.46 -3.23
C GLU A 101 23.17 -1.73 -4.38
N SER A 102 23.14 -2.93 -4.95
CA SER A 102 22.25 -3.29 -6.08
C SER A 102 20.77 -3.02 -5.81
N SER A 103 20.35 -3.10 -4.54
CA SER A 103 18.98 -2.79 -4.12
C SER A 103 18.63 -1.30 -4.22
N PHE A 104 19.63 -0.41 -4.25
CA PHE A 104 19.45 1.04 -4.28
C PHE A 104 19.90 1.65 -5.61
N THR A 105 21.03 1.22 -6.16
CA THR A 105 21.61 1.75 -7.41
C THR A 105 21.24 0.91 -8.65
N GLY A 106 20.88 -0.36 -8.47
CA GLY A 106 20.67 -1.31 -9.57
C GLY A 106 21.96 -1.90 -10.16
N GLU A 107 23.12 -1.45 -9.69
CA GLU A 107 24.43 -1.94 -10.13
C GLU A 107 24.85 -3.16 -9.31
N ALA A 108 25.34 -4.21 -9.97
CA ALA A 108 25.73 -5.46 -9.31
C ALA A 108 27.14 -5.44 -8.72
N GLU A 109 27.92 -4.39 -8.99
CA GLU A 109 29.29 -4.27 -8.46
C GLU A 109 29.26 -3.77 -7.01
N PRO A 110 29.94 -4.47 -6.08
CA PRO A 110 29.99 -4.06 -4.68
C PRO A 110 30.77 -2.75 -4.52
N SER A 111 30.21 -1.85 -3.73
CA SER A 111 30.77 -0.53 -3.44
C SER A 111 31.71 -0.61 -2.25
N SER A 112 32.95 -0.13 -2.44
CA SER A 112 33.95 -0.06 -1.37
C SER A 112 33.73 1.16 -0.49
N LYS A 113 33.72 0.96 0.83
CA LYS A 113 33.40 2.01 1.80
C LYS A 113 34.63 2.44 2.59
N THR A 114 34.62 3.67 3.09
CA THR A 114 35.75 4.29 3.82
C THR A 114 35.24 5.16 4.98
N ASP A 115 36.02 5.30 6.04
CA ASP A 115 35.73 6.14 7.21
C ASP A 115 36.12 7.63 7.02
N SER A 116 36.95 7.93 6.01
CA SER A 116 37.48 9.27 5.79
C SER A 116 36.40 10.28 5.36
N PRO A 117 36.51 11.55 5.79
CA PRO A 117 35.59 12.59 5.36
C PRO A 117 35.75 12.83 3.86
N LEU A 118 34.64 12.73 3.13
CA LEU A 118 34.59 13.12 1.73
C LEU A 118 34.68 14.65 1.61
N THR A 119 35.65 15.11 0.81
CA THR A 119 35.93 16.54 0.59
C THR A 119 34.97 17.16 -0.43
N ASP A 120 34.39 16.34 -1.31
CA ASP A 120 33.39 16.76 -2.30
C ASP A 120 31.99 16.33 -1.84
N GLY A 121 31.07 17.29 -1.79
CA GLY A 121 29.64 17.06 -1.55
C GLY A 121 28.96 16.49 -2.80
N GLY A 122 29.49 15.38 -3.31
CA GLY A 122 29.02 14.71 -4.52
C GLY A 122 27.66 14.04 -4.35
N ASP A 123 27.17 13.49 -5.46
CA ASP A 123 25.90 12.79 -5.60
C ASP A 123 25.74 11.65 -4.58
N LEU A 124 24.52 11.27 -4.20
CA LEU A 124 24.26 10.26 -3.14
C LEU A 124 24.98 8.91 -3.38
N SER A 125 25.18 8.56 -4.66
CA SER A 125 25.91 7.36 -5.10
C SER A 125 27.43 7.42 -4.88
N THR A 126 27.98 8.60 -4.59
CA THR A 126 29.42 8.81 -4.36
C THR A 126 29.80 8.82 -2.88
N LEU A 127 28.82 8.64 -1.98
CA LEU A 127 29.02 8.65 -0.53
C LEU A 127 29.62 7.31 -0.05
N SER A 128 30.94 7.16 -0.17
CA SER A 128 31.67 5.98 0.32
C SER A 128 31.74 5.89 1.85
N ASN A 129 31.43 6.96 2.57
CA ASN A 129 31.43 7.01 4.04
C ASN A 129 30.05 6.77 4.67
N ILE A 130 29.03 6.55 3.85
CA ILE A 130 27.67 6.26 4.28
C ILE A 130 27.25 4.93 3.69
N VAL A 131 26.49 4.18 4.50
CA VAL A 131 25.84 2.95 4.08
C VAL A 131 24.34 3.10 4.27
N PHE A 132 23.59 2.59 3.29
CA PHE A 132 22.15 2.82 3.19
C PHE A 132 21.35 1.61 3.70
N MET A 133 20.20 1.89 4.31
CA MET A 133 19.25 0.88 4.77
C MET A 133 18.88 -0.10 3.65
N GLY A 134 18.89 -1.40 3.95
CA GLY A 134 18.45 -2.46 3.04
C GLY A 134 19.54 -3.05 2.12
N THR A 135 20.71 -2.44 2.09
CA THR A 135 21.91 -3.00 1.43
C THR A 135 22.54 -4.14 2.25
N LEU A 136 23.39 -4.96 1.63
CA LEU A 136 23.98 -6.16 2.24
C LEU A 136 25.49 -6.02 2.37
N VAL A 137 26.06 -6.36 3.53
CA VAL A 137 27.51 -6.39 3.71
C VAL A 137 28.08 -7.67 3.09
N GLN A 138 28.84 -7.55 2.00
CA GLN A 138 29.46 -8.69 1.33
C GLN A 138 30.78 -9.11 1.98
N CYS A 139 31.59 -8.15 2.44
CA CYS A 139 32.89 -8.42 3.03
C CYS A 139 33.30 -7.31 4.01
N GLY A 140 34.23 -7.63 4.91
CA GLY A 140 34.81 -6.70 5.86
C GLY A 140 33.99 -6.50 7.13
N LYS A 141 34.40 -5.49 7.89
CA LYS A 141 33.72 -5.04 9.11
C LYS A 141 33.65 -3.53 9.12
N GLY A 142 32.59 -3.02 9.72
CA GLY A 142 32.40 -1.58 9.86
C GLY A 142 31.76 -1.24 11.19
N GLN A 143 32.03 -0.05 11.67
CA GLN A 143 31.28 0.56 12.75
C GLN A 143 30.87 1.96 12.31
N GLY A 144 29.68 2.39 12.71
CA GLY A 144 29.22 3.72 12.39
C GLY A 144 28.07 4.20 13.25
N VAL A 145 27.77 5.49 13.12
CA VAL A 145 26.69 6.16 13.83
C VAL A 145 25.45 6.21 12.95
N VAL A 146 24.31 5.84 13.50
CA VAL A 146 23.02 5.93 12.81
C VAL A 146 22.66 7.39 12.57
N ILE A 147 22.42 7.75 11.31
CA ILE A 147 22.01 9.10 10.90
C ILE A 147 20.51 9.18 10.62
N GLY A 148 19.89 8.11 10.12
CA GLY A 148 18.47 8.08 9.76
C GLY A 148 17.88 6.67 9.80
N THR A 149 16.66 6.55 10.34
CA THR A 149 15.94 5.27 10.50
C THR A 149 14.55 5.34 9.85
N GLY A 150 14.07 4.21 9.33
CA GLY A 150 12.69 4.06 8.83
C GLY A 150 12.32 5.09 7.77
N GLU A 151 11.20 5.81 7.95
CA GLU A 151 10.74 6.86 7.01
C GLU A 151 11.70 8.05 6.84
N LYS A 152 12.65 8.23 7.76
CA LYS A 152 13.65 9.31 7.74
C LYS A 152 14.98 8.88 7.12
N SER A 153 15.11 7.63 6.67
CA SER A 153 16.24 7.20 5.85
C SER A 153 16.04 7.63 4.39
N GLN A 154 17.13 7.73 3.63
CA GLN A 154 17.10 7.99 2.19
C GLN A 154 16.27 6.93 1.45
N PHE A 155 16.42 5.66 1.85
CA PHE A 155 15.59 4.58 1.34
C PHE A 155 14.10 4.77 1.69
N GLY A 156 13.81 5.18 2.93
CA GLY A 156 12.46 5.46 3.40
C GLY A 156 11.81 6.64 2.68
N GLU A 157 12.58 7.68 2.35
CA GLU A 157 12.11 8.84 1.62
C GLU A 157 11.76 8.48 0.17
N VAL A 158 12.62 7.71 -0.52
CA VAL A 158 12.32 7.17 -1.86
C VAL A 158 11.09 6.28 -1.83
N PHE A 159 11.00 5.37 -0.85
CA PHE A 159 9.84 4.49 -0.71
C PHE A 159 8.55 5.24 -0.36
N LYS A 160 8.65 6.33 0.41
CA LYS A 160 7.54 7.22 0.72
C LYS A 160 7.11 8.03 -0.49
N MET A 161 8.02 8.47 -1.35
CA MET A 161 7.66 9.10 -2.63
C MET A 161 6.93 8.09 -3.54
N MET A 162 7.39 6.84 -3.59
CA MET A 162 6.71 5.78 -4.34
C MET A 162 5.34 5.40 -3.76
N GLN A 163 5.15 5.45 -2.44
CA GLN A 163 3.84 5.21 -1.81
C GLN A 163 2.91 6.44 -1.81
N ALA A 164 3.48 7.64 -1.82
CA ALA A 164 2.72 8.90 -1.90
C ALA A 164 2.11 9.08 -3.30
N GLU A 165 2.65 8.40 -4.32
CA GLU A 165 1.86 8.03 -5.49
C GLU A 165 0.87 6.95 -5.08
N GLU A 166 -0.34 7.39 -4.70
CA GLU A 166 -1.53 6.55 -4.55
C GLU A 166 -1.48 5.41 -5.56
N THR A 167 -1.44 4.16 -5.08
CA THR A 167 -1.39 2.96 -5.91
C THR A 167 -2.26 3.16 -7.16
N PRO A 168 -1.64 3.37 -8.34
CA PRO A 168 -2.43 3.75 -9.50
C PRO A 168 -3.36 2.59 -9.80
N LYS A 169 -4.67 2.84 -9.78
CA LYS A 169 -5.69 1.84 -10.12
C LYS A 169 -5.21 1.07 -11.34
N THR A 170 -5.13 -0.26 -11.23
CA THR A 170 -4.63 -1.10 -12.31
C THR A 170 -5.41 -0.79 -13.60
N PRO A 171 -4.78 -0.85 -14.79
CA PRO A 171 -5.44 -0.53 -16.05
C PRO A 171 -6.72 -1.36 -16.28
N LEU A 172 -6.77 -2.56 -15.69
CA LEU A 172 -7.95 -3.42 -15.60
C LEU A 172 -9.08 -2.82 -14.74
N GLN A 173 -8.79 -2.38 -13.51
CA GLN A 173 -9.78 -1.72 -12.65
C GLN A 173 -10.34 -0.44 -13.29
N LYS A 174 -9.48 0.35 -13.94
CA LYS A 174 -9.90 1.58 -14.63
C LYS A 174 -10.85 1.29 -15.80
N SER A 175 -10.67 0.15 -16.46
CA SER A 175 -11.54 -0.32 -17.55
C SER A 175 -12.87 -0.87 -17.02
N MET A 176 -12.85 -1.62 -15.92
CA MET A 176 -14.09 -2.08 -15.24
C MET A 176 -14.92 -0.90 -14.69
N ASP A 177 -14.28 0.12 -14.11
CA ASP A 177 -14.97 1.33 -13.63
C ASP A 177 -15.66 2.09 -14.78
N LYS A 178 -15.01 2.16 -15.96
CA LYS A 178 -15.60 2.76 -17.16
C LYS A 178 -16.81 1.98 -17.67
N LEU A 179 -16.69 0.65 -17.77
CA LEU A 179 -17.80 -0.21 -18.19
C LEU A 179 -18.97 -0.12 -17.21
N GLY A 180 -18.69 -0.16 -15.89
CA GLY A 180 -19.68 0.02 -14.85
C GLY A 180 -20.41 1.37 -14.94
N LYS A 181 -19.68 2.47 -15.17
CA LYS A 181 -20.30 3.80 -15.40
C LYS A 181 -21.17 3.83 -16.66
N GLN A 182 -20.73 3.22 -17.75
CA GLN A 182 -21.51 3.18 -19.00
C GLN A 182 -22.81 2.37 -18.85
N LEU A 183 -22.74 1.18 -18.24
CA LEU A 183 -23.91 0.37 -17.92
C LEU A 183 -24.88 1.10 -16.97
N THR A 184 -24.33 1.82 -15.99
CA THR A 184 -25.11 2.62 -15.03
C THR A 184 -25.84 3.78 -15.70
N LEU A 185 -25.21 4.46 -16.66
CA LEU A 185 -25.81 5.56 -17.42
C LEU A 185 -26.92 5.04 -18.35
N PHE A 186 -26.67 3.92 -19.02
CA PHE A 186 -27.62 3.31 -19.94
C PHE A 186 -28.90 2.84 -19.22
N SER A 187 -28.74 2.18 -18.06
CA SER A 187 -29.89 1.77 -17.25
C SER A 187 -30.69 2.95 -16.70
N PHE A 188 -30.05 4.05 -16.31
CA PHE A 188 -30.76 5.29 -15.94
C PHE A 188 -31.56 5.86 -17.11
N GLY A 189 -31.01 5.81 -18.33
CA GLY A 189 -31.72 6.22 -19.54
C GLY A 189 -32.98 5.38 -19.80
N ILE A 190 -32.87 4.05 -19.67
CA ILE A 190 -34.00 3.14 -19.85
C ILE A 190 -35.07 3.37 -18.77
N ILE A 191 -34.67 3.50 -17.50
CA ILE A 191 -35.61 3.77 -16.39
C ILE A 191 -36.32 5.12 -16.60
N GLY A 192 -35.59 6.16 -17.01
CA GLY A 192 -36.16 7.46 -17.34
C GLY A 192 -37.19 7.38 -18.48
N LEU A 193 -36.87 6.63 -19.54
CA LEU A 193 -37.78 6.41 -20.66
C LEU A 193 -39.07 5.67 -20.24
N ILE A 194 -38.93 4.64 -19.39
CA ILE A 194 -40.06 3.88 -18.85
C ILE A 194 -40.93 4.77 -17.95
N MET A 195 -40.32 5.58 -17.08
CA MET A 195 -41.07 6.55 -16.26
C MET A 195 -41.79 7.59 -17.11
N PHE A 196 -41.14 8.12 -18.16
CA PHE A 196 -41.72 9.14 -19.03
C PHE A 196 -42.89 8.59 -19.86
N THR A 197 -42.73 7.40 -20.47
CA THR A 197 -43.82 6.72 -21.19
C THR A 197 -44.96 6.30 -20.24
N GLY A 198 -44.62 5.92 -19.01
CA GLY A 198 -45.58 5.61 -17.95
C GLY A 198 -46.40 6.80 -17.46
N TRP A 199 -45.79 7.97 -17.38
CA TRP A 199 -46.46 9.22 -17.04
C TRP A 199 -47.47 9.62 -18.13
N LEU A 200 -47.09 9.46 -19.41
CA LEU A 200 -47.98 9.66 -20.55
C LEU A 200 -49.18 8.69 -20.57
N GLN A 201 -49.04 7.48 -20.02
CA GLN A 201 -50.12 6.49 -19.89
C GLN A 201 -51.03 6.69 -18.66
N GLY A 202 -50.78 7.68 -17.81
CA GLY A 202 -51.62 7.98 -16.64
C GLY A 202 -51.57 6.94 -15.51
N LYS A 203 -50.54 6.08 -15.48
CA LYS A 203 -50.36 5.09 -14.40
C LYS A 203 -49.80 5.77 -13.14
N GLN A 204 -50.21 5.30 -11.96
CA GLN A 204 -49.73 5.81 -10.68
C GLN A 204 -48.20 5.77 -10.60
N LEU A 205 -47.61 6.92 -10.23
CA LEU A 205 -46.16 7.12 -10.08
C LEU A 205 -45.48 6.03 -9.23
N LEU A 206 -46.19 5.48 -8.23
CA LEU A 206 -45.70 4.39 -7.38
C LEU A 206 -45.44 3.10 -8.16
N THR A 207 -46.33 2.69 -9.07
CA THR A 207 -46.15 1.43 -9.84
C THR A 207 -45.00 1.55 -10.83
N MET A 208 -44.82 2.73 -11.43
CA MET A 208 -43.71 3.01 -12.36
C MET A 208 -42.36 3.06 -11.62
N PHE A 209 -42.35 3.62 -10.42
CA PHE A 209 -41.15 3.67 -9.58
C PHE A 209 -40.71 2.26 -9.16
N THR A 210 -41.64 1.38 -8.74
CA THR A 210 -41.32 -0.01 -8.35
C THR A 210 -40.73 -0.81 -9.51
N ILE A 211 -41.27 -0.67 -10.74
CA ILE A 211 -40.72 -1.34 -11.94
C ILE A 211 -39.30 -0.84 -12.24
N GLY A 212 -39.06 0.46 -12.12
CA GLY A 212 -37.72 1.05 -12.31
C GLY A 212 -36.69 0.51 -11.32
N VAL A 213 -37.07 0.37 -10.04
CA VAL A 213 -36.20 -0.22 -9.00
C VAL A 213 -35.92 -1.69 -9.29
N ARG A 214 -36.93 -2.48 -9.70
CA ARG A 214 -36.75 -3.89 -10.06
C ARG A 214 -35.78 -4.10 -11.23
N VAL A 215 -35.91 -3.29 -12.30
CA VAL A 215 -35.02 -3.37 -13.46
C VAL A 215 -33.58 -2.96 -13.09
N ARG A 216 -33.42 -1.95 -12.24
CA ARG A 216 -32.10 -1.50 -11.75
C ARG A 216 -31.39 -2.59 -10.95
N VAL A 217 -32.10 -3.28 -10.06
CA VAL A 217 -31.56 -4.38 -9.24
C VAL A 217 -31.19 -5.59 -10.10
N ALA A 218 -31.96 -5.88 -11.15
CA ALA A 218 -31.64 -6.97 -12.07
C ALA A 218 -30.40 -6.70 -12.96
N LEU A 219 -30.01 -5.44 -13.13
CA LEU A 219 -28.89 -5.02 -13.99
C LEU A 219 -27.59 -4.69 -13.24
N SER A 220 -27.63 -4.65 -11.89
CA SER A 220 -26.49 -4.36 -11.02
C SER A 220 -25.80 -5.64 -10.55
#